data_AF-A0A973AWP3-F1
#
_entry.id   AF-A0A973AWP3-F1
#
_cell.length_a   1.000
_cell.length_b   1.000
_cell.length_c   1.000
_cell.angle_alpha   90.00
_cell.angle_beta   90.00
_cell.angle_gamma   90.00
#
_symmetry.space_group_name_H-M   'P 1'
#
loop_
_entity.id
_entity.type
_entity.pdbx_description
1 polymer ?
#
loop_
_entity_poly.entity_id
_entity_poly.type
_entity_poly.pdbx_seq_one_letter_code
_entity_poly.pdbx_strand_id
1 'polypeptide(L)' 'MSLTNDDFDRLERLLYSPISTRPDWLKAWRNEAQYLLYLARRAVDVDDEELVQELEDQAREMADVVEARLRSDGLLE' A
#
# COMPACT_ATOMS: atom_id res chain seq x y z
N MET A 1 16.57 -12.20 -9.41
CA MET A 1 15.68 -12.26 -8.23
C MET A 1 14.42 -11.54 -8.64
N SER A 2 13.30 -12.25 -8.78
CA SER A 2 12.02 -11.58 -9.04
C SER A 2 11.56 -11.04 -7.69
N LEU A 3 11.99 -9.82 -7.34
CA LEU A 3 11.40 -9.01 -6.29
C LEU A 3 10.00 -8.66 -6.79
N THR A 4 9.06 -9.57 -6.62
CA THR A 4 7.65 -9.31 -6.91
C THR A 4 7.11 -8.42 -5.82
N ASN A 5 7.50 -7.12 -5.81
CA ASN A 5 6.69 -6.00 -5.31
C ASN A 5 5.80 -6.31 -4.08
N ASP A 6 6.33 -7.04 -3.10
CA ASP A 6 5.51 -7.74 -2.10
C ASP A 6 4.82 -6.71 -1.19
N ASP A 7 5.49 -5.58 -0.94
CA ASP A 7 4.97 -4.48 -0.15
C ASP A 7 3.86 -3.69 -0.89
N PHE A 8 3.96 -3.52 -2.22
CA PHE A 8 2.89 -2.92 -3.01
C PHE A 8 1.64 -3.80 -3.05
N ASP A 9 1.82 -5.11 -3.26
CA ASP A 9 0.72 -6.09 -3.24
C ASP A 9 0.09 -6.20 -1.85
N ARG A 10 0.91 -6.18 -0.78
CA ARG A 10 0.45 -6.16 0.61
C ARG A 10 -0.38 -4.92 0.89
N LEU A 11 0.10 -3.74 0.51
CA LEU A 11 -0.62 -2.48 0.66
C LEU A 11 -1.97 -2.51 -0.10
N GLU A 12 -1.96 -2.98 -1.35
CA GLU A 12 -3.17 -3.11 -2.16
C GLU A 12 -4.22 -4.01 -1.48
N ARG A 13 -3.80 -5.19 -0.97
CA ARG A 13 -4.70 -6.11 -0.26
C ARG A 13 -5.32 -5.49 0.99
N LEU A 14 -4.52 -4.77 1.80
CA LEU A 14 -5.03 -4.11 3.00
C LEU A 14 -6.07 -3.05 2.67
N LEU A 15 -5.82 -2.27 1.63
CA LEU A 15 -6.72 -1.19 1.20
C LEU A 15 -8.04 -1.71 0.66
N TYR A 16 -8.01 -2.80 -0.11
CA TYR A 16 -9.22 -3.40 -0.70
C TYR A 16 -9.83 -4.52 0.14
N SER A 17 -9.30 -4.77 1.34
CA SER A 17 -9.84 -5.76 2.26
C SER A 17 -11.34 -5.52 2.51
N PRO A 18 -12.19 -6.56 2.41
CA PRO A 18 -13.62 -6.43 2.60
C PRO A 18 -13.96 -6.28 4.08
N ILE A 19 -13.80 -5.06 4.59
CA ILE A 19 -14.20 -4.70 5.96
C ILE A 19 -15.66 -4.20 5.99
N SER A 20 -16.43 -4.66 6.97
CA SER A 20 -17.87 -4.35 7.12
C SER A 20 -18.15 -2.85 7.30
N THR A 21 -17.25 -2.14 7.98
CA THR A 21 -17.32 -0.70 8.17
C THR A 21 -16.15 -0.07 7.46
N ARG A 22 -16.38 0.83 6.51
CA ARG A 22 -15.31 1.57 5.82
C ARG A 22 -15.09 2.91 6.52
N PRO A 23 -14.10 3.02 7.41
CA PRO A 23 -13.83 4.28 8.09
C PRO A 23 -13.31 5.33 7.12
N ASP A 24 -13.59 6.60 7.39
CA ASP A 24 -13.18 7.71 6.51
C ASP A 24 -11.65 7.85 6.43
N TRP A 25 -10.94 7.48 7.50
CA TRP A 25 -9.48 7.43 7.49
C TRP A 25 -8.97 6.45 6.41
N LEU A 26 -9.61 5.29 6.22
CA LEU A 26 -9.17 4.34 5.20
C LEU A 26 -9.45 4.87 3.78
N LYS A 27 -10.50 5.68 3.59
CA LYS A 27 -10.73 6.33 2.29
C LYS A 27 -9.63 7.33 1.93
N ALA A 28 -9.17 8.11 2.91
CA ALA A 28 -8.05 9.04 2.68
C ALA A 28 -6.78 8.29 2.28
N TRP A 29 -6.45 7.21 3.01
CA TRP A 29 -5.29 6.38 2.73
C TRP A 29 -5.35 5.64 1.40
N ARG A 30 -6.56 5.26 0.94
CA ARG A 30 -6.73 4.69 -0.41
C ARG A 30 -6.28 5.64 -1.51
N ASN A 31 -6.61 6.92 -1.42
CA ASN A 31 -6.22 7.88 -2.46
C ASN A 31 -4.69 8.03 -2.50
N GLU A 32 -4.05 8.11 -1.34
CA GLU A 32 -2.60 8.28 -1.21
C GLU A 32 -1.85 7.03 -1.71
N ALA A 33 -2.29 5.85 -1.29
CA ALA A 33 -1.74 4.60 -1.75
C ALA A 33 -1.98 4.34 -3.25
N GLN A 34 -3.14 4.70 -3.79
CA GLN A 34 -3.39 4.59 -5.24
C GLN A 34 -2.43 5.46 -6.04
N TYR A 35 -2.11 6.66 -5.55
CA TYR A 35 -1.12 7.52 -6.18
C TYR A 35 0.29 6.92 -6.10
N LEU A 36 0.67 6.37 -4.94
CA LEU A 36 1.94 5.68 -4.75
C LEU A 36 2.08 4.47 -5.69
N LEU A 37 1.06 3.61 -5.78
CA LEU A 37 1.05 2.46 -6.68
C LEU A 37 1.12 2.87 -8.16
N TYR A 38 0.47 3.98 -8.52
CA TYR A 38 0.58 4.56 -9.85
C TYR A 38 2.00 5.03 -10.17
N LEU A 39 2.67 5.71 -9.22
CA LEU A 39 4.07 6.13 -9.39
C LEU A 39 5.00 4.91 -9.52
N ALA A 40 4.79 3.88 -8.71
CA ALA A 40 5.59 2.66 -8.75
C ALA A 40 5.47 1.96 -10.10
N ARG A 41 4.25 1.85 -10.64
CA ARG A 41 4.02 1.31 -11.98
C ARG A 41 4.76 2.09 -13.05
N ARG A 42 4.72 3.43 -12.96
CA ARG A 42 5.41 4.30 -13.92
C ARG A 42 6.93 4.21 -13.80
N ALA A 43 7.47 4.09 -12.60
CA ALA A 43 8.90 3.94 -12.34
C ALA A 43 9.42 2.62 -12.95
N VAL A 44 8.67 1.53 -12.78
CA VAL A 44 8.95 0.25 -13.45
C VAL A 44 8.91 0.39 -14.96
N ASP A 45 7.92 1.10 -15.52
CA ASP A 45 7.80 1.28 -16.98
C ASP A 45 8.97 2.06 -17.61
N VAL A 46 9.73 2.82 -16.82
CA VAL A 46 10.91 3.59 -17.27
C VAL A 46 12.23 3.03 -16.74
N ASP A 47 12.23 1.82 -16.15
CA ASP A 47 13.39 1.16 -15.54
C ASP A 47 14.12 2.03 -14.48
N ASP A 48 13.37 2.84 -13.73
CA ASP A 48 13.92 3.67 -12.63
C ASP A 48 13.96 2.87 -11.33
N GLU A 49 15.00 2.04 -11.19
CA GLU A 49 15.17 1.11 -10.05
C GLU A 49 15.29 1.83 -8.69
N GLU A 50 15.94 3.00 -8.65
CA GLU A 50 16.10 3.79 -7.42
C GLU A 50 14.74 4.28 -6.92
N LEU A 51 13.94 4.86 -7.82
CA LEU A 51 12.60 5.33 -7.48
C LEU A 51 11.67 4.16 -7.10
N VAL A 52 11.78 3.00 -7.76
CA VAL A 52 11.01 1.82 -7.39
C VAL A 52 11.32 1.41 -5.94
N GLN A 53 12.60 1.40 -5.56
CA GLN A 53 13.00 1.03 -4.20
C GLN A 53 12.51 2.04 -3.15
N GLU A 54 12.60 3.34 -3.43
CA GLU A 54 12.05 4.38 -2.53
C GLU A 54 10.53 4.25 -2.35
N LEU A 55 9.82 3.91 -3.43
CA LEU A 55 8.37 3.73 -3.39
C LEU A 55 7.98 2.43 -2.67
N GLU A 56 8.81 1.39 -2.76
CA GLU A 56 8.60 0.12 -2.05
C GLU A 56 8.73 0.33 -0.53
N ASP A 57 9.73 1.07 -0.08
CA ASP A 57 9.88 1.42 1.34
C ASP A 57 8.69 2.26 1.84
N GLN A 58 8.22 3.23 1.05
CA GLN A 58 7.00 3.99 1.38
C GLN A 58 5.76 3.09 1.43
N ALA A 59 5.63 2.11 0.52
CA ALA A 59 4.53 1.17 0.52
C ALA A 59 4.54 0.30 1.78
N ARG A 60 5.72 -0.14 2.22
CA ARG A 60 5.90 -0.91 3.47
C ARG A 60 5.44 -0.12 4.68
N GLU A 61 5.93 1.11 4.85
CA GLU A 61 5.54 1.98 5.96
C GLU A 61 4.03 2.22 5.97
N MET A 62 3.46 2.49 4.80
CA MET A 62 2.03 2.72 4.65
C MET A 62 1.22 1.47 5.02
N ALA A 63 1.67 0.29 4.57
CA ALA A 63 1.05 -0.98 4.88
C ALA A 63 1.07 -1.28 6.38
N ASP A 64 2.20 -1.05 7.04
CA ASP A 64 2.35 -1.26 8.48
C ASP A 64 1.41 -0.37 9.30
N VAL A 65 1.28 0.91 8.93
CA VAL A 65 0.36 1.84 9.60
C VAL A 65 -1.10 1.44 9.37
N VAL A 66 -1.49 1.13 8.14
CA VAL A 66 -2.86 0.69 7.82
C VAL A 66 -3.20 -0.58 8.57
N GLU A 67 -2.30 -1.57 8.56
CA GLU A 67 -2.51 -2.84 9.22
C GLU A 67 -2.62 -2.70 10.74
N ALA A 68 -1.74 -1.91 11.37
CA ALA A 68 -1.80 -1.61 12.80
C ALA A 68 -3.11 -0.91 13.18
N ARG A 69 -3.56 0.05 12.36
CA ARG A 69 -4.82 0.77 12.55
C ARG A 69 -6.02 -0.16 12.41
N LEU A 70 -6.06 -1.00 11.38
CA LEU A 70 -7.13 -1.98 11.18
C LEU A 70 -7.23 -2.96 12.36
N ARG A 71 -6.09 -3.48 12.86
CA ARG A 71 -6.07 -4.33 14.06
C ARG A 71 -6.58 -3.59 15.29
N SER A 72 -6.14 -2.35 15.49
CA SER A 72 -6.58 -1.52 16.62
C SER A 72 -8.09 -1.22 16.58
N ASP A 73 -8.66 -1.06 15.39
CA ASP A 73 -10.09 -0.85 15.17
C ASP A 73 -10.90 -2.17 15.19
N GLY A 74 -10.24 -3.32 15.35
CA GLY A 74 -10.87 -4.66 15.33
C GLY A 74 -11.40 -5.08 13.95
N LEU A 75 -10.85 -4.51 12.88
CA LEU A 75 -11.26 -4.73 11.49
C LEU A 75 -10.40 -5.77 10.75
N LEU A 76 -9.34 -6.25 11.42
CA LEU A 76 -8.44 -7.29 10.94
C LEU A 76 -8.23 -8.28 12.09
N GLU A 77 -8.62 -9.54 11.89
CA GLU A 77 -8.45 -10.64 12.85
C GLU A 77 -7.05 -11.26 12.78
#